data_AF-A0A8M1FIL6-F1
#
_entry.id   AF-A0A8M1FIL6-F1
#
_cell.length_a   1.000
_cell.length_b   1.000
_cell.length_c   1.000
_cell.angle_alpha   90.00
_cell.angle_beta   90.00
_cell.angle_gamma   90.00
#
_symmetry.space_group_name_H-M   'P 1'
#
loop_
_entity.id
_entity.type
_entity.pdbx_description
1 polymer ?
#
loop_
_entity_poly.entity_id
_entity_poly.type
_entity_poly.pdbx_seq_one_letter_code
_entity_poly.pdbx_strand_id
1 'polypeptide(L)'
;MNLSSTSSAAEKAPRAMLWGCELNQEKRTWTVKAQKEGKQDCKLLLSTICLGEKAKEEVNLVEILPPASQEDKKTKPITIASLQASVLPMVRLSRQA
;
A
#
# COMPACT_ATOMS: atom_id res chain seq x y z
N MET A 1 -39.22 32.15 -15.99
CA MET A 1 -39.23 30.71 -15.66
C MET A 1 -37.79 30.27 -15.55
N ASN A 2 -37.28 30.13 -14.32
CA ASN A 2 -35.90 29.75 -14.05
C ASN A 2 -35.74 28.24 -14.23
N LEU A 3 -34.95 27.81 -15.22
CA LEU A 3 -34.43 26.45 -15.27
C LEU A 3 -33.24 26.40 -14.32
N SER A 4 -33.50 26.14 -13.04
CA SER A 4 -32.47 25.77 -12.08
C SER A 4 -31.85 24.45 -12.53
N SER A 5 -30.72 24.56 -13.23
CA SER A 5 -29.83 23.45 -13.54
C SER A 5 -29.52 22.70 -12.26
N THR A 6 -30.10 21.50 -12.14
CA THR A 6 -29.66 20.52 -11.15
C THR A 6 -28.22 20.16 -11.50
N SER A 7 -27.27 20.82 -10.85
CA SER A 7 -25.90 20.33 -10.76
C SER A 7 -25.99 19.01 -10.01
N SER A 8 -26.15 17.92 -10.76
CA SER A 8 -25.85 16.60 -10.26
C SER A 8 -24.36 16.65 -9.94
N ALA A 9 -24.01 16.83 -8.67
CA ALA A 9 -22.71 16.44 -8.18
C ALA A 9 -22.62 14.95 -8.49
N ALA A 10 -22.12 14.64 -9.69
CA ALA A 10 -21.86 13.29 -10.11
C ALA A 10 -20.97 12.73 -9.01
N GLU A 11 -21.49 11.77 -8.27
CA GLU A 11 -20.69 11.00 -7.33
C GLU A 11 -19.55 10.41 -8.16
N LYS A 12 -18.39 11.06 -8.11
CA LYS A 12 -17.22 10.62 -8.85
C LYS A 12 -16.89 9.26 -8.27
N ALA A 13 -17.09 8.23 -9.08
CA ALA A 13 -16.73 6.87 -8.74
C ALA A 13 -15.32 6.83 -8.10
N PRO A 14 -15.09 5.98 -7.09
CA PRO A 14 -13.82 5.94 -6.38
C PRO A 14 -12.66 5.87 -7.37
N ARG A 15 -11.80 6.90 -7.36
CA ARG A 15 -10.68 6.97 -8.30
C ARG A 15 -9.59 6.00 -7.82
N ALA A 16 -9.60 4.78 -8.34
CA ALA A 16 -8.50 3.86 -8.12
C ALA A 16 -7.24 4.40 -8.80
N MET A 17 -6.15 4.53 -8.04
CA MET A 17 -4.85 4.98 -8.54
C MET A 17 -3.85 3.84 -8.37
N LEU A 18 -3.01 3.63 -9.38
CA LEU A 18 -1.89 2.70 -9.27
C LEU A 18 -0.88 3.25 -8.27
N TRP A 19 -0.39 2.36 -7.40
CA TRP A 19 0.61 2.67 -6.41
C TRP A 19 1.69 1.59 -6.41
N GLY A 20 2.94 2.01 -6.20
CA GLY A 20 4.08 1.13 -6.03
C GLY A 20 5.19 1.83 -5.26
N CYS A 21 6.08 1.03 -4.67
CA CYS A 21 7.29 1.51 -4.04
C CYS A 21 8.41 0.49 -4.18
N GLU A 22 9.65 0.95 -4.01
CA GLU A 22 10.82 0.09 -3.87
C GLU A 22 11.38 0.20 -2.45
N LEU A 23 11.77 -0.94 -1.89
CA LEU A 23 12.49 -1.04 -0.63
C LEU A 23 13.86 -1.65 -0.89
N ASN A 24 14.90 -1.09 -0.28
CA ASN A 24 16.27 -1.58 -0.38
C ASN A 24 17.08 -1.18 0.87
N GLN A 25 18.40 -1.38 0.87
CA GLN A 25 19.23 -1.10 2.04
C GLN A 25 19.26 0.39 2.42
N GLU A 26 19.17 1.29 1.44
CA GLU A 26 19.14 2.74 1.65
C GLU A 26 17.74 3.20 2.10
N LYS A 27 16.69 2.57 1.55
CA LYS A 27 15.29 2.87 1.85
C LYS A 27 14.54 1.64 2.36
N ARG A 28 14.68 1.37 3.66
CA ARG A 28 14.03 0.20 4.31
C ARG A 28 12.56 0.39 4.64
N THR A 29 12.05 1.62 4.61
CA THR A 29 10.67 1.92 5.00
C THR A 29 10.04 2.90 4.02
N TRP A 30 8.76 2.64 3.71
CA TRP A 30 7.92 3.54 2.94
C TRP A 30 6.63 3.82 3.68
N THR A 31 6.27 5.10 3.84
CA THR A 31 5.01 5.51 4.46
C THR A 31 4.06 6.03 3.39
N VAL A 32 2.89 5.40 3.26
CA VAL A 32 1.82 5.89 2.39
C VAL A 32 1.03 6.95 3.13
N LYS A 33 1.01 8.17 2.60
CA LYS A 33 0.19 9.27 3.12
C LYS A 33 -1.06 9.37 2.27
N ALA A 34 -2.23 9.25 2.88
CA ALA A 34 -3.50 9.54 2.20
C ALA A 34 -3.50 11.01 1.74
N GLN A 35 -3.93 11.26 0.50
CA GLN A 35 -4.12 12.63 0.02
C GLN A 35 -5.25 13.25 0.84
N LYS A 36 -4.95 14.33 1.56
CA LYS A 36 -5.87 15.00 2.50
C LYS A 36 -6.97 15.83 1.82
N GLU A 37 -7.27 15.58 0.54
CA GLU A 37 -8.26 16.37 -0.18
C GLU A 37 -9.67 15.79 0.08
N GLY A 38 -10.20 16.12 1.26
CA GLY A 38 -11.55 15.73 1.70
C GLY A 38 -11.60 14.63 2.79
N LYS A 39 -12.81 14.40 3.32
CA LYS A 39 -13.13 13.30 4.28
C LYS A 39 -13.30 11.95 3.56
N GLN A 40 -12.41 11.61 2.64
CA GLN A 40 -12.50 10.35 1.90
C GLN A 40 -11.58 9.29 2.51
N ASP A 41 -12.16 8.14 2.85
CA ASP A 41 -11.39 6.98 3.30
C ASP A 41 -10.53 6.46 2.15
N CYS A 42 -9.21 6.53 2.32
CA CYS A 42 -8.26 5.97 1.37
C CYS A 42 -7.90 4.54 1.79
N LYS A 43 -8.06 3.58 0.87
CA LYS A 43 -7.61 2.20 1.06
C LYS A 43 -6.42 1.91 0.15
N LEU A 44 -5.40 1.27 0.71
CA LEU A 44 -4.28 0.73 -0.07
C LEU A 44 -4.53 -0.75 -0.33
N LEU A 45 -4.47 -1.15 -1.60
CA LEU A 45 -4.52 -2.55 -1.99
C LEU A 45 -3.15 -2.98 -2.51
N LEU A 46 -2.50 -3.85 -1.76
CA LEU A 46 -1.27 -4.52 -2.22
C LEU A 46 -1.67 -5.72 -3.09
N SER A 47 -1.09 -5.80 -4.29
CA SER A 47 -1.41 -6.87 -5.25
C SER A 47 -0.23 -7.82 -5.49
N THR A 48 0.99 -7.29 -5.48
CA THR A 48 2.21 -8.06 -5.76
C THR A 48 3.36 -7.51 -4.96
N ILE A 49 4.24 -8.39 -4.47
CA ILE A 49 5.53 -8.05 -3.88
C ILE A 49 6.57 -8.92 -4.59
N CYS A 50 7.66 -8.33 -5.06
CA CYS A 50 8.69 -9.03 -5.82
C CYS A 50 10.09 -8.53 -5.47
N LEU A 51 11.07 -9.42 -5.66
CA LEU A 51 12.48 -9.06 -5.61
C LEU A 51 12.90 -8.37 -6.90
N GLY A 52 13.74 -7.34 -6.76
CA GLY A 52 14.44 -6.75 -7.90
C GLY A 52 15.52 -7.70 -8.42
N GLU A 53 15.92 -7.53 -9.67
CA GLU A 53 16.95 -8.35 -10.35
C GLU A 53 18.27 -8.44 -9.56
N LYS A 54 18.63 -7.36 -8.85
CA LYS A 54 19.88 -7.25 -8.07
C LYS A 54 19.72 -7.62 -6.60
N ALA A 55 18.59 -8.22 -6.20
CA ALA A 55 18.39 -8.67 -4.84
C ALA A 55 19.43 -9.75 -4.49
N LYS A 56 19.93 -9.70 -3.26
CA LYS A 56 20.84 -10.73 -2.75
C LYS A 56 20.09 -12.04 -2.57
N GLU A 57 20.83 -13.15 -2.70
CA GLU A 57 20.32 -14.49 -2.40
C GLU A 57 20.23 -14.67 -0.87
N GLU A 58 19.20 -14.08 -0.29
CA GLU A 58 18.88 -14.10 1.13
C GLU A 58 17.37 -13.97 1.34
N VAL A 59 16.91 -14.26 2.56
CA VAL A 59 15.51 -14.09 2.93
C VAL A 59 15.23 -12.59 3.12
N ASN A 60 14.33 -12.07 2.30
CA ASN A 60 13.84 -10.70 2.35
C ASN A 60 12.42 -10.71 2.94
N LEU A 61 12.25 -10.09 4.10
CA LEU A 61 10.95 -9.93 4.76
C LEU A 61 10.36 -8.55 4.43
N VAL A 62 9.08 -8.54 4.07
CA VAL A 62 8.31 -7.30 3.92
C VAL A 62 7.26 -7.27 5.02
N GLU A 63 7.26 -6.18 5.77
CA GLU A 63 6.44 -6.02 6.97
C GLU A 63 5.63 -4.72 6.93
N ILE A 64 4.45 -4.74 7.53
CA ILE A 64 3.66 -3.55 7.83
C ILE A 64 4.00 -3.12 9.26
N LEU A 65 4.51 -1.90 9.38
CA LEU A 65 4.79 -1.28 10.67
C LEU A 65 3.52 -0.61 11.22
N PRO A 66 3.33 -0.60 12.55
CA PRO A 66 2.24 0.15 13.16
C PRO A 66 2.38 1.66 12.90
N PRO A 67 1.28 2.43 13.03
CA PRO A 67 1.32 3.87 12.97
C PRO A 67 2.31 4.44 13.99
N ALA A 68 3.08 5.45 13.61
CA ALA A 68 4.13 6.03 14.45
C ALA A 68 3.63 6.84 15.68
N SER A 69 2.33 6.81 15.99
CA SER A 69 1.76 7.53 17.15
C SER A 69 2.19 6.88 18.47
N GLN A 70 2.62 7.75 19.41
CA GLN A 70 3.36 7.42 20.64
C GLN A 70 2.68 6.43 21.60
N GLU A 71 1.38 6.13 21.44
CA GLU A 71 0.61 5.28 22.36
C GLU A 71 0.66 3.78 22.02
N ASP A 72 1.05 3.43 20.78
CA ASP A 72 0.97 2.06 20.24
C ASP A 72 2.32 1.35 20.12
N LYS A 73 3.28 1.68 20.99
CA LYS A 73 4.63 1.06 21.03
C LYS A 73 4.64 -0.47 21.28
N LYS A 74 3.47 -1.09 21.47
CA LYS A 74 3.31 -2.53 21.70
C LYS A 74 2.87 -3.33 20.47
N THR A 75 2.44 -2.67 19.40
CA THR A 75 1.97 -3.39 18.21
C THR A 75 3.17 -3.90 17.40
N LYS A 76 3.29 -5.22 17.28
CA LYS A 76 4.39 -5.85 16.55
C LYS A 76 4.24 -5.64 15.04
N PRO A 77 5.33 -5.51 14.29
CA PRO A 77 5.30 -5.58 12.82
C PRO A 77 4.56 -6.84 12.35
N ILE A 78 3.81 -6.72 11.27
CA ILE A 78 3.12 -7.84 10.63
C ILE A 78 3.86 -8.18 9.34
N THR A 79 4.47 -9.36 9.29
CA THR A 79 5.09 -9.87 8.05
C THR A 79 4.01 -10.21 7.03
N ILE A 80 4.10 -9.63 5.84
CA ILE A 80 3.15 -9.85 4.74
C ILE A 80 3.75 -10.62 3.56
N ALA A 81 5.08 -10.73 3.49
CA ALA A 81 5.76 -11.59 2.55
C ALA A 81 7.15 -11.99 3.07
N SER A 82 7.59 -13.19 2.67
CA SER A 82 8.96 -13.67 2.79
C SER A 82 9.39 -14.12 1.40
N LEU A 83 10.45 -13.52 0.88
CA LEU A 83 10.93 -13.72 -0.49
C LEU A 83 12.40 -14.15 -0.48
N GLN A 84 12.76 -14.98 -1.43
CA GLN A 84 14.14 -15.38 -1.69
C GLN A 84 14.27 -15.69 -3.19
N ALA A 85 15.30 -15.19 -3.86
CA ALA A 85 15.35 -15.16 -5.32
C ALA A 85 15.28 -16.57 -5.94
N SER A 86 15.98 -17.55 -5.35
CA SER A 86 15.98 -18.94 -5.81
C SER A 86 14.73 -19.77 -5.41
N VAL A 87 13.92 -19.30 -4.45
CA VAL A 87 12.82 -20.10 -3.87
C VAL A 87 11.45 -19.50 -4.19
N LEU A 88 11.26 -18.22 -3.86
CA LEU A 88 10.02 -17.49 -4.02
C LEU A 88 10.32 -16.01 -4.33
N PRO A 89 10.60 -15.67 -5.60
CA PRO A 89 11.01 -14.31 -5.98
C PRO A 89 9.85 -13.31 -6.01
N MET A 90 8.59 -13.80 -6.04
CA MET A 90 7.40 -12.98 -6.10
C MET A 90 6.23 -13.64 -5.37
N VAL A 91 5.42 -12.82 -4.69
CA VAL A 91 4.14 -13.22 -4.11
C VAL A 91 3.03 -12.34 -4.68
N ARG A 92 1.92 -12.96 -5.07
CA ARG A 92 0.66 -12.30 -5.40
C ARG A 92 -0.22 -12.29 -4.15
N LEU A 93 -0.74 -11.13 -3.79
CA LEU A 93 -1.69 -10.97 -2.70
C LEU A 93 -3.10 -10.97 -3.28
N SER A 94 -3.94 -11.89 -2.84
CA SER A 94 -5.35 -11.96 -3.22
C SER A 94 -6.19 -11.07 -2.32
N ARG A 95 -7.26 -10.49 -2.88
CA ARG A 95 -8.35 -9.96 -2.05
C ARG A 95 -9.09 -11.15 -1.44
N GLN A 96 -9.34 -11.12 -0.14
CA GLN A 96 -10.39 -11.97 0.42
C GLN A 96 -11.73 -11.46 -0.15
N ALA A 97 -12.51 -12.37 -0.72
CA ALA A 97 -13.81 -12.10 -1.32
C ALA A 97 -14.88 -11.86 -0.25
#